data_AF-A0A3D3CV43-F1
#
_entry.id   AF-A0A3D3CV43-F1
#
_cell.length_a   1.000
_cell.length_b   1.000
_cell.length_c   1.000
_cell.angle_alpha   90.00
_cell.angle_beta   90.00
_cell.angle_gamma   90.00
#
_symmetry.space_group_name_H-M   'P 1'
#
loop_
_entity.id
_entity.type
_entity.pdbx_description
1 polymer ?
#
loop_
_entity_poly.entity_id
_entity_poly.type
_entity_poly.pdbx_seq_one_letter_code
_entity_poly.pdbx_strand_id
1 'polypeptide(L)'
;STRYYRWEYVETWEYHSAYPSYLQIINDTPVLRPLNEQINRCYQTKNSSSIDVENTSRLSNDIVNKFEITQVPAGSEKITAEYSNLVKQYAITEDAFNFWDNLKKNTEQLGSLFDLQPFTELGNIHCVNNPSVKCIGYISFSTLQEQRIFISKNEVYPWSYYPYYGDCYQDTIPPADLTKYFPPGGPYFNTLIGTNNGAYIFSSNLCVDCTYHGGTTVKPLYWP
;
A
#
# COMPACT_ATOMS: atom_id res chain seq x y z
N SER A 1 13.62 32.58 -0.95
CA SER A 1 12.75 31.91 -1.93
C SER A 1 13.44 30.64 -2.34
N THR A 2 12.83 29.47 -2.15
CA THR A 2 13.32 28.23 -2.78
C THR A 2 12.67 28.09 -4.16
N ARG A 3 13.30 27.33 -5.06
CA ARG A 3 12.79 26.96 -6.39
C ARG A 3 13.00 25.47 -6.69
N TYR A 4 13.27 24.70 -5.65
CA TYR A 4 13.56 23.27 -5.76
C TYR A 4 12.61 22.51 -4.85
N TYR A 5 11.93 21.53 -5.42
CA TYR A 5 10.84 20.83 -4.77
C TYR A 5 11.05 19.32 -4.84
N ARG A 6 10.62 18.64 -3.78
CA ARG A 6 10.54 17.19 -3.72
C ARG A 6 9.17 16.78 -3.22
N TRP A 7 8.64 15.70 -3.77
CA TRP A 7 7.38 15.12 -3.32
C TRP A 7 7.61 13.72 -2.79
N GLU A 8 6.84 13.39 -1.77
CA GLU A 8 6.60 12.02 -1.33
C GLU A 8 5.10 11.84 -1.20
N TYR A 9 4.65 10.60 -1.23
CA TYR A 9 3.25 10.32 -0.98
C TYR A 9 3.06 9.04 -0.19
N VAL A 10 1.95 8.98 0.55
CA VAL A 10 1.54 7.79 1.31
C VAL A 10 0.13 7.45 0.87
N GLU A 11 0.02 6.35 0.14
CA GLU A 11 -1.25 5.78 -0.27
C GLU A 11 -1.76 4.88 0.83
N THR A 12 -3.07 4.90 1.04
CA THR A 12 -3.76 3.88 1.81
C THR A 12 -5.07 3.58 1.12
N TRP A 13 -5.46 2.32 1.06
CA TRP A 13 -6.73 1.92 0.45
C TRP A 13 -7.43 0.89 1.30
N GLU A 14 -8.75 0.93 1.21
CA GLU A 14 -9.63 -0.09 1.72
C GLU A 14 -9.96 -1.10 0.63
N TYR A 15 -9.93 -2.38 0.98
CA TYR A 15 -10.35 -3.47 0.12
C TYR A 15 -11.02 -4.57 0.95
N HIS A 16 -11.87 -5.34 0.29
CA HIS A 16 -12.64 -6.41 0.92
C HIS A 16 -12.25 -7.78 0.36
N SER A 17 -12.31 -8.80 1.22
CA SER A 17 -12.22 -10.18 0.76
C SER A 17 -13.45 -10.56 -0.09
N ALA A 18 -13.37 -11.67 -0.83
CA ALA A 18 -14.47 -12.10 -1.69
C ALA A 18 -15.73 -12.44 -0.91
N TYR A 19 -15.58 -13.03 0.29
CA TYR A 19 -16.69 -13.43 1.14
C TYR A 19 -16.52 -12.94 2.58
N PRO A 20 -17.56 -12.33 3.18
CA PRO A 20 -17.53 -11.96 4.59
C PRO A 20 -17.59 -13.17 5.51
N SER A 21 -16.77 -13.20 6.56
CA SER A 21 -16.85 -14.20 7.63
C SER A 21 -17.79 -13.74 8.74
N TYR A 22 -18.85 -14.51 8.99
CA TYR A 22 -19.77 -14.31 10.12
C TYR A 22 -19.53 -15.30 11.25
N LEU A 23 -18.68 -16.32 11.03
CA LEU A 23 -18.36 -17.35 12.01
C LEU A 23 -16.86 -17.41 12.29
N GLN A 24 -16.52 -17.79 13.51
CA GLN A 24 -15.17 -18.14 13.90
C GLN A 24 -15.16 -19.38 14.78
N ILE A 25 -14.03 -20.07 14.84
CA ILE A 25 -13.87 -21.26 15.68
C ILE A 25 -13.16 -20.83 16.97
N ILE A 26 -13.83 -21.00 18.09
CA ILE A 26 -13.27 -20.79 19.43
C ILE A 26 -13.42 -22.10 20.19
N ASN A 27 -12.31 -22.63 20.72
CA ASN A 27 -12.28 -23.92 21.42
C ASN A 27 -13.03 -25.02 20.63
N ASP A 28 -12.66 -25.15 19.34
CA ASP A 28 -13.21 -26.12 18.38
C ASP A 28 -14.72 -26.01 18.11
N THR A 29 -15.33 -24.90 18.52
CA THR A 29 -16.76 -24.63 18.36
C THR A 29 -16.99 -23.42 17.45
N PRO A 30 -17.80 -23.54 16.39
CA PRO A 30 -18.19 -22.39 15.58
C PRO A 30 -19.10 -21.46 16.39
N VAL A 31 -18.71 -20.20 16.47
CA VAL A 31 -19.47 -19.12 17.12
C VAL A 31 -19.57 -17.94 16.18
N LEU A 32 -20.52 -17.04 16.45
CA LEU A 32 -20.64 -15.79 15.70
C LEU A 32 -19.38 -14.94 15.89
N ARG A 33 -18.88 -14.41 14.78
CA ARG A 33 -17.77 -13.46 14.77
C ARG A 33 -18.29 -12.07 15.18
N PRO A 34 -17.73 -11.44 16.23
CA PRO A 34 -18.05 -10.07 16.60
C PRO A 34 -17.74 -9.06 15.48
N LEU A 35 -18.48 -7.95 15.44
CA LEU A 35 -18.28 -6.90 14.42
C LEU A 35 -16.87 -6.28 14.46
N ASN A 36 -16.27 -6.19 15.64
CA ASN A 36 -14.90 -5.67 15.84
C ASN A 36 -13.81 -6.68 15.50
N GLU A 37 -14.15 -7.92 15.16
CA GLU A 37 -13.23 -8.99 14.78
C GLU A 37 -13.43 -9.41 13.32
N GLN A 38 -14.10 -8.57 12.52
CA GLN A 38 -14.28 -8.80 11.09
C GLN A 38 -12.94 -8.82 10.36
N ILE A 39 -12.77 -9.85 9.52
CA ILE A 39 -11.56 -10.12 8.74
C ILE A 39 -11.76 -9.92 7.24
N ASN A 40 -12.92 -9.38 6.83
CA ASN A 40 -13.26 -9.19 5.44
C ASN A 40 -13.02 -7.77 4.93
N ARG A 41 -12.73 -6.81 5.82
CA ARG A 41 -12.43 -5.41 5.48
C ARG A 41 -11.03 -5.08 5.96
N CYS A 42 -10.13 -4.82 5.02
CA CYS A 42 -8.74 -4.52 5.32
C CYS A 42 -8.31 -3.19 4.72
N TYR A 43 -7.25 -2.66 5.29
CA TYR A 43 -6.53 -1.49 4.83
C TYR A 43 -5.10 -1.87 4.52
N GLN A 44 -4.57 -1.35 3.43
CA GLN A 44 -3.15 -1.47 3.11
C GLN A 44 -2.56 -0.08 2.87
N THR A 45 -1.39 0.16 3.43
CA THR A 45 -0.66 1.43 3.33
C THR A 45 0.67 1.18 2.63
N LYS A 46 1.00 2.02 1.64
CA LYS A 46 2.30 2.01 0.96
C LYS A 46 2.85 3.42 0.86
N ASN A 47 4.16 3.53 1.04
CA ASN A 47 4.91 4.76 0.81
C ASN A 47 5.33 4.85 -0.67
N SER A 48 5.54 6.06 -1.15
CA SER A 48 6.11 6.34 -2.46
C SER A 48 7.44 5.62 -2.66
N SER A 49 7.59 4.94 -3.78
CA SER A 49 8.84 4.28 -4.18
C SER A 49 9.68 5.11 -5.16
N SER A 50 9.07 6.09 -5.84
CA SER A 50 9.72 6.98 -6.78
C SER A 50 10.36 8.18 -6.07
N ILE A 51 11.43 8.70 -6.68
CA ILE A 51 12.06 9.97 -6.33
C ILE A 51 11.45 11.05 -7.21
N ASP A 52 10.57 11.86 -6.63
CA ASP A 52 9.87 12.91 -7.35
C ASP A 52 10.44 14.28 -6.98
N VAL A 53 11.18 14.89 -7.91
CA VAL A 53 11.84 16.20 -7.74
C VAL A 53 11.65 17.07 -8.97
N GLU A 54 11.53 18.38 -8.77
CA GLU A 54 11.35 19.37 -9.85
C GLU A 54 12.03 20.70 -9.51
N ASN A 55 12.46 21.43 -10.54
CA ASN A 55 13.17 22.70 -10.41
C ASN A 55 12.47 23.81 -11.23
N THR A 56 12.06 24.88 -10.55
CA THR A 56 11.38 26.04 -11.15
C THR A 56 12.33 27.22 -11.40
N SER A 57 13.65 27.07 -11.21
CA SER A 57 14.63 28.15 -11.39
C SER A 57 14.68 28.72 -12.80
N ARG A 58 14.32 27.89 -13.80
CA ARG A 58 14.22 28.28 -15.21
C ARG A 58 12.84 28.75 -15.65
N LEU A 59 11.83 28.68 -14.76
CA LEU A 59 10.48 29.14 -15.06
C LEU A 59 10.33 30.63 -14.72
N SER A 60 9.54 31.33 -15.54
CA SER A 60 9.19 32.73 -15.28
C SER A 60 8.41 32.88 -13.97
N ASN A 61 7.51 31.94 -13.70
CA ASN A 61 6.75 31.83 -12.47
C ASN A 61 7.18 30.57 -11.69
N ASP A 62 7.27 30.69 -10.37
CA ASP A 62 7.58 29.58 -9.47
C ASP A 62 6.34 28.68 -9.25
N ILE A 63 5.92 28.01 -10.32
CA ILE A 63 4.71 27.18 -10.35
C ILE A 63 5.04 25.87 -11.06
N VAL A 64 4.85 24.77 -10.34
CA VAL A 64 4.83 23.41 -10.92
C VAL A 64 3.37 23.04 -11.16
N ASN A 65 3.03 22.71 -12.41
CA ASN A 65 1.66 22.38 -12.82
C ASN A 65 1.63 21.02 -13.55
N LYS A 66 0.54 20.26 -13.35
CA LYS A 66 0.33 18.93 -13.95
C LYS A 66 1.47 17.93 -13.67
N PHE A 67 2.09 18.05 -12.50
CA PHE A 67 3.07 17.08 -12.02
C PHE A 67 2.33 15.84 -11.51
N GLU A 68 2.57 14.71 -12.15
CA GLU A 68 1.95 13.43 -11.77
C GLU A 68 2.63 12.90 -10.50
N ILE A 69 1.87 12.73 -9.42
CA ILE A 69 2.38 12.19 -8.14
C ILE A 69 2.33 10.66 -8.13
N THR A 70 1.22 10.10 -8.59
CA THR A 70 1.04 8.66 -8.67
C THR A 70 -0.03 8.33 -9.69
N GLN A 71 0.08 7.15 -10.28
CA GLN A 71 -0.91 6.58 -11.18
C GLN A 71 -1.48 5.31 -10.55
N VAL A 72 -2.80 5.24 -10.46
CA VAL A 72 -3.51 4.01 -10.10
C VAL A 72 -3.97 3.33 -11.40
N PRO A 73 -3.41 2.17 -11.77
CA PRO A 73 -3.82 1.47 -12.99
C PRO A 73 -5.30 1.10 -12.96
N ALA A 74 -5.95 1.13 -14.14
CA ALA A 74 -7.30 0.59 -14.29
C ALA A 74 -7.32 -0.88 -13.83
N GLY A 75 -8.33 -1.27 -13.07
CA GLY A 75 -8.38 -2.61 -12.48
C GLY A 75 -7.53 -2.80 -11.24
N SER A 76 -7.00 -1.73 -10.64
CA SER A 76 -6.33 -1.84 -9.34
C SER A 76 -7.34 -2.07 -8.20
N GLU A 77 -6.98 -2.95 -7.26
CA GLU A 77 -7.71 -3.16 -6.01
C GLU A 77 -7.79 -1.88 -5.16
N LYS A 78 -6.83 -0.96 -5.34
CA LYS A 78 -6.71 0.29 -4.59
C LYS A 78 -8.00 1.13 -4.58
N ILE A 79 -8.83 1.02 -5.62
CA ILE A 79 -10.09 1.77 -5.74
C ILE A 79 -11.30 0.81 -5.78
N THR A 80 -11.30 -0.22 -4.93
CA THR A 80 -12.45 -1.14 -4.78
C THR A 80 -13.48 -0.65 -3.77
N ALA A 81 -13.06 0.18 -2.81
CA ALA A 81 -13.91 0.87 -1.86
C ALA A 81 -13.48 2.35 -1.76
N GLU A 82 -12.56 2.66 -0.84
CA GLU A 82 -12.09 4.01 -0.58
C GLU A 82 -10.57 4.06 -0.71
N TYR A 83 -10.05 5.08 -1.37
CA TYR A 83 -8.63 5.32 -1.58
C TYR A 83 -8.23 6.65 -0.97
N SER A 84 -7.08 6.70 -0.30
CA SER A 84 -6.51 7.93 0.24
C SER A 84 -5.08 8.11 -0.23
N ASN A 85 -4.73 9.36 -0.53
CA ASN A 85 -3.36 9.74 -0.84
C ASN A 85 -2.97 10.97 -0.03
N LEU A 86 -1.94 10.84 0.81
CA LEU A 86 -1.29 11.96 1.50
C LEU A 86 -0.07 12.36 0.71
N VAL A 87 -0.12 13.52 0.07
CA VAL A 87 1.03 14.10 -0.63
C VAL A 87 1.77 15.03 0.31
N LYS A 88 3.09 14.89 0.35
CA LYS A 88 4.02 15.72 1.10
C LYS A 88 4.94 16.44 0.13
N GLN A 89 4.92 17.76 0.15
CA GLN A 89 5.79 18.61 -0.65
C GLN A 89 6.86 19.23 0.25
N TYR A 90 8.12 19.08 -0.15
CA TYR A 90 9.28 19.64 0.52
C TYR A 90 9.91 20.72 -0.33
N ALA A 91 10.07 21.90 0.26
CA ALA A 91 10.92 22.97 -0.25
C ALA A 91 12.37 22.71 0.16
N ILE A 92 13.21 22.28 -0.78
CA ILE A 92 14.59 21.82 -0.51
C ILE A 92 15.64 22.81 -1.02
N THR A 93 16.90 22.63 -0.60
CA THR A 93 18.04 23.39 -1.12
C THR A 93 18.47 22.86 -2.49
N GLU A 94 19.23 23.66 -3.24
CA GLU A 94 19.80 23.24 -4.53
C GLU A 94 20.70 22.00 -4.38
N ASP A 95 21.57 21.98 -3.37
CA ASP A 95 22.45 20.82 -3.12
C ASP A 95 21.66 19.54 -2.82
N ALA A 96 20.56 19.65 -2.05
CA ALA A 96 19.69 18.51 -1.79
C ALA A 96 18.97 18.06 -3.05
N PHE A 97 18.53 18.99 -3.90
CA PHE A 97 17.91 18.68 -5.18
C PHE A 97 18.88 17.92 -6.09
N ASN A 98 20.11 18.42 -6.23
CA ASN A 98 21.15 17.77 -7.05
C ASN A 98 21.41 16.34 -6.58
N PHE A 99 21.50 16.12 -5.26
CA PHE A 99 21.63 14.77 -4.70
C PHE A 99 20.47 13.86 -5.11
N TRP A 100 19.21 14.29 -4.93
CA TRP A 100 18.04 13.47 -5.26
C TRP A 100 17.89 13.24 -6.76
N ASP A 101 18.13 14.26 -7.59
CA ASP A 101 18.08 14.14 -9.05
C ASP A 101 19.16 13.18 -9.57
N ASN A 102 20.37 13.25 -9.02
CA ASN A 102 21.44 12.29 -9.31
C ASN A 102 21.08 10.87 -8.84
N LEU A 103 20.50 10.72 -7.65
CA LEU A 103 20.05 9.43 -7.14
C LEU A 103 18.94 8.83 -8.02
N LYS A 104 17.98 9.66 -8.45
CA LYS A 104 16.91 9.27 -9.39
C LYS A 104 17.49 8.74 -10.70
N LYS A 105 18.40 9.51 -11.32
CA LYS A 105 19.09 9.11 -12.55
C LYS A 105 19.83 7.78 -12.41
N ASN A 106 20.48 7.54 -11.26
CA ASN A 106 21.23 6.31 -11.04
C ASN A 106 20.36 5.08 -10.69
N THR A 107 19.19 5.27 -10.07
CA THR A 107 18.39 4.16 -9.52
C THR A 107 17.12 3.83 -10.31
N GLU A 108 16.58 4.80 -11.06
CA GLU A 108 15.32 4.65 -11.80
C GLU A 108 15.52 4.63 -13.32
N GLN A 109 16.73 4.90 -13.83
CA GLN A 109 17.04 4.66 -15.24
C GLN A 109 17.09 3.15 -15.51
N LEU A 110 16.22 2.70 -16.41
CA LEU A 110 16.26 1.35 -16.95
C LEU A 110 17.52 1.24 -17.83
N GLY A 111 18.53 0.57 -17.29
CA GLY A 111 19.79 0.21 -17.95
C GLY A 111 19.72 0.11 -19.48
N SER A 112 20.40 1.00 -20.20
CA SER A 112 20.75 0.89 -21.62
C SER A 112 22.25 0.65 -21.80
N LEU A 113 22.66 0.08 -22.94
CA LEU A 113 24.07 -0.13 -23.29
C LEU A 113 24.89 1.18 -23.33
N PHE A 114 24.21 2.32 -23.39
CA PHE A 114 24.79 3.67 -23.43
C PHE A 114 24.57 4.47 -22.15
N ASP A 115 24.16 3.82 -21.06
CA ASP A 115 23.93 4.54 -19.81
C ASP A 115 25.25 5.07 -19.24
N LEU A 116 25.16 6.28 -18.70
CA LEU A 116 26.26 6.92 -18.01
C LEU A 116 26.69 6.02 -16.85
N GLN A 117 28.00 5.80 -16.71
CA GLN A 117 28.53 5.05 -15.57
C GLN A 117 28.08 5.75 -14.28
N PRO A 118 27.41 5.03 -13.35
CA PRO A 118 26.86 5.67 -12.16
C PRO A 118 27.97 6.35 -11.36
N PHE A 119 27.91 7.67 -11.27
CA PHE A 119 28.82 8.45 -10.43
C PHE A 119 28.28 8.43 -8.99
N THR A 120 29.12 8.02 -8.05
CA THR A 120 28.77 8.09 -6.63
C THR A 120 28.96 9.52 -6.14
N GLU A 121 27.90 10.32 -6.13
CA GLU A 121 27.91 11.50 -5.25
C GLU A 121 27.90 11.01 -3.80
N LEU A 122 29.00 11.29 -3.11
CA LEU A 122 29.04 11.24 -1.65
C LEU A 122 28.09 12.34 -1.18
N GLY A 123 26.97 11.98 -0.58
CA GLY A 123 26.12 12.97 0.07
C GLY A 123 26.84 13.64 1.24
N ASN A 124 26.15 14.42 2.06
CA ASN A 124 26.78 15.18 3.14
C ASN A 124 27.06 14.37 4.42
N ILE A 125 26.94 13.04 4.38
CA ILE A 125 27.19 12.13 5.51
C ILE A 125 28.56 11.47 5.34
N HIS A 126 29.39 11.47 6.40
CA HIS A 126 30.70 10.82 6.39
C HIS A 126 30.96 10.03 7.68
N CYS A 127 31.78 8.99 7.58
CA CYS A 127 32.22 8.21 8.73
C CYS A 127 33.35 8.93 9.48
N VAL A 128 33.11 9.27 10.75
CA VAL A 128 34.09 9.98 11.60
C VAL A 128 35.29 9.09 11.95
N ASN A 129 35.08 7.78 12.10
CA ASN A 129 36.12 6.84 12.54
C ASN A 129 36.98 6.28 11.39
N ASN A 130 36.48 6.32 10.15
CA ASN A 130 37.21 5.82 8.99
C ASN A 130 36.78 6.57 7.71
N PRO A 131 37.50 7.62 7.31
CA PRO A 131 37.19 8.42 6.12
C PRO A 131 37.21 7.62 4.80
N SER A 132 37.85 6.46 4.76
CA SER A 132 37.88 5.58 3.58
C SER A 132 36.54 4.86 3.36
N VAL A 133 35.67 4.80 4.37
CA VAL A 133 34.33 4.22 4.25
C VAL A 133 33.40 5.24 3.61
N LYS A 134 32.86 4.90 2.44
CA LYS A 134 31.85 5.72 1.76
C LYS A 134 30.48 5.51 2.42
N CYS A 135 29.82 6.61 2.79
CA CYS A 135 28.44 6.61 3.25
C CYS A 135 27.54 7.15 2.13
N ILE A 136 26.38 6.54 1.94
CA ILE A 136 25.37 7.01 1.00
C ILE A 136 24.23 7.60 1.82
N GLY A 137 23.89 8.86 1.54
CA GLY A 137 22.78 9.55 2.18
C GLY A 137 23.01 11.05 2.25
N TYR A 138 21.90 11.80 2.31
CA TYR A 138 21.92 13.25 2.39
C TYR A 138 20.92 13.73 3.44
N ILE A 139 21.37 14.59 4.34
CA ILE A 139 20.54 15.23 5.36
C ILE A 139 20.27 16.66 4.93
N SER A 140 19.00 17.04 4.86
CA SER A 140 18.59 18.40 4.52
C SER A 140 17.50 18.89 5.48
N PHE A 141 17.43 20.21 5.67
CA PHE A 141 16.30 20.88 6.30
C PHE A 141 15.41 21.45 5.22
N SER A 142 14.10 21.25 5.36
CA SER A 142 13.11 21.71 4.38
C SER A 142 11.84 22.18 5.08
N THR A 143 11.08 23.02 4.39
CA THR A 143 9.69 23.32 4.80
C THR A 143 8.78 22.27 4.18
N LEU A 144 7.91 21.68 4.99
CA LEU A 144 6.93 20.66 4.57
C LEU A 144 5.54 21.29 4.45
N GLN A 145 4.86 21.00 3.35
CA GLN A 145 3.42 21.14 3.20
C GLN A 145 2.80 19.79 2.87
N GLU A 146 1.65 19.48 3.44
CA GLU A 146 0.98 18.21 3.21
C GLU A 146 -0.51 18.40 2.92
N GLN A 147 -1.03 17.53 2.06
CA GLN A 147 -2.44 17.49 1.73
C GLN A 147 -2.89 16.05 1.55
N ARG A 148 -3.99 15.69 2.20
CA ARG A 148 -4.64 14.39 2.04
C ARG A 148 -5.90 14.54 1.21
N ILE A 149 -6.07 13.66 0.23
CA ILE A 149 -7.32 13.48 -0.49
C ILE A 149 -7.89 12.09 -0.25
N PHE A 150 -9.18 11.96 -0.52
CA PHE A 150 -9.91 10.71 -0.56
C PHE A 150 -10.59 10.60 -1.92
N ILE A 151 -10.65 9.39 -2.46
CA ILE A 151 -11.30 9.06 -3.71
C ILE A 151 -12.11 7.79 -3.45
N SER A 152 -13.41 7.92 -3.54
CA SER A 152 -14.34 6.81 -3.45
C SER A 152 -14.50 6.13 -4.79
N LYS A 153 -14.75 4.82 -4.80
CA LYS A 153 -15.07 4.04 -6.02
C LYS A 153 -16.18 4.70 -6.86
N ASN A 154 -17.15 5.34 -6.21
CA ASN A 154 -18.27 5.99 -6.89
C ASN A 154 -17.84 7.23 -7.70
N GLU A 155 -16.72 7.87 -7.37
CA GLU A 155 -16.19 9.05 -8.06
C GLU A 155 -15.49 8.69 -9.38
N VAL A 156 -15.07 7.43 -9.53
CA VAL A 156 -14.35 6.92 -10.71
C VAL A 156 -15.16 5.86 -11.48
N TYR A 157 -16.49 5.94 -11.41
CA TYR A 157 -17.37 4.98 -12.07
C TYR A 157 -17.31 5.08 -13.61
N PRO A 158 -17.27 3.96 -14.35
CA PRO A 158 -17.22 2.57 -13.87
C PRO A 158 -15.80 2.12 -13.51
N TRP A 159 -15.60 1.65 -12.27
CA TRP A 159 -14.36 1.00 -11.84
C TRP A 159 -14.58 -0.51 -11.69
N SER A 160 -13.88 -1.27 -12.54
CA SER A 160 -13.91 -2.73 -12.53
C SER A 160 -12.59 -3.26 -11.98
N TYR A 161 -12.64 -4.09 -10.94
CA TYR A 161 -11.50 -4.81 -10.37
C TYR A 161 -11.68 -6.31 -10.62
N TYR A 162 -10.61 -6.98 -11.03
CA TYR A 162 -10.57 -8.44 -11.09
C TYR A 162 -9.56 -8.95 -10.05
N PRO A 163 -10.00 -9.68 -9.02
CA PRO A 163 -9.12 -10.22 -7.99
C PRO A 163 -7.98 -11.05 -8.56
N TYR A 164 -6.75 -10.80 -8.08
CA TYR A 164 -5.57 -11.56 -8.53
C TYR A 164 -5.51 -12.97 -7.92
N TYR A 165 -6.29 -13.23 -6.86
CA TYR A 165 -6.21 -14.44 -6.04
C TYR A 165 -7.14 -15.59 -6.51
N GLY A 166 -7.55 -15.58 -7.78
CA GLY A 166 -8.21 -16.71 -8.44
C GLY A 166 -9.70 -16.89 -8.10
N ASP A 167 -10.28 -17.97 -8.63
CA ASP A 167 -11.72 -18.28 -8.48
C ASP A 167 -12.03 -18.74 -7.04
N CYS A 168 -12.48 -17.79 -6.23
CA CYS A 168 -13.02 -18.06 -4.91
C CYS A 168 -14.33 -18.87 -5.02
N TYR A 169 -14.36 -20.07 -4.44
CA TYR A 169 -15.57 -20.89 -4.36
C TYR A 169 -16.07 -20.98 -2.92
N GLN A 170 -17.38 -21.24 -2.78
CA GLN A 170 -17.98 -21.61 -1.50
C GLN A 170 -18.34 -23.09 -1.55
N ASP A 171 -18.13 -23.78 -0.45
CA ASP A 171 -18.58 -25.16 -0.27
C ASP A 171 -19.20 -25.32 1.13
N THR A 172 -19.90 -26.43 1.35
CA THR A 172 -20.69 -26.69 2.55
C THR A 172 -20.19 -27.91 3.30
N ILE A 173 -20.16 -27.83 4.63
CA ILE A 173 -19.77 -28.92 5.52
C ILE A 173 -20.96 -29.25 6.44
N PRO A 174 -21.45 -30.50 6.45
CA PRO A 174 -22.39 -30.94 7.46
C PRO A 174 -21.79 -30.81 8.87
N PRO A 175 -22.57 -30.48 9.91
CA PRO A 175 -22.03 -30.33 11.27
C PRO A 175 -21.25 -31.53 11.80
N ALA A 176 -21.61 -32.75 11.36
CA ALA A 176 -20.92 -33.98 11.71
C ALA A 176 -19.46 -34.06 11.21
N ASP A 177 -19.16 -33.38 10.10
CA ASP A 177 -17.84 -33.39 9.46
C ASP A 177 -16.97 -32.19 9.86
N LEU A 178 -17.45 -31.31 10.75
CA LEU A 178 -16.74 -30.08 11.11
C LEU A 178 -15.29 -30.35 11.53
N THR A 179 -15.07 -31.34 12.39
CA THR A 179 -13.73 -31.69 12.91
C THR A 179 -12.79 -32.27 11.85
N LYS A 180 -13.32 -32.77 10.74
CA LYS A 180 -12.51 -33.24 9.60
C LYS A 180 -11.90 -32.07 8.82
N TYR A 181 -12.66 -30.99 8.66
CA TYR A 181 -12.23 -29.78 7.95
C TYR A 181 -11.54 -28.78 8.87
N PHE A 182 -11.91 -28.80 10.15
CA PHE A 182 -11.39 -27.95 11.20
C PHE A 182 -10.95 -28.81 12.39
N PRO A 183 -9.81 -29.54 12.29
CA PRO A 183 -9.31 -30.37 13.38
C PRO A 183 -8.95 -29.54 14.63
N PRO A 184 -9.15 -30.09 15.84
CA PRO A 184 -8.74 -29.43 17.07
C PRO A 184 -7.27 -29.01 17.07
N GLY A 185 -7.00 -27.75 17.40
CA GLY A 185 -5.64 -27.21 17.54
C GLY A 185 -4.99 -26.59 16.30
N GLY A 186 -5.60 -26.65 15.11
CA GLY A 186 -5.15 -25.95 13.89
C GLY A 186 -3.79 -26.40 13.31
N PRO A 187 -3.35 -25.89 12.13
CA PRO A 187 -3.89 -24.79 11.34
C PRO A 187 -4.97 -25.19 10.32
N TYR A 188 -5.86 -24.25 9.98
CA TYR A 188 -6.91 -24.41 8.97
C TYR A 188 -6.52 -23.73 7.66
N PHE A 189 -6.77 -24.40 6.53
CA PHE A 189 -6.64 -23.81 5.19
C PHE A 189 -7.93 -23.08 4.74
N ASN A 190 -9.01 -23.29 5.48
CA ASN A 190 -10.34 -22.80 5.21
C ASN A 190 -10.83 -21.94 6.35
N THR A 191 -11.74 -21.01 6.03
CA THR A 191 -12.40 -20.13 7.00
C THR A 191 -13.91 -20.26 6.85
N LEU A 192 -14.60 -20.33 7.99
CA LEU A 192 -16.06 -20.34 8.01
C LEU A 192 -16.63 -18.98 7.61
N ILE A 193 -17.62 -19.03 6.74
CA ILE A 193 -18.37 -17.88 6.25
C ILE A 193 -19.65 -17.76 7.09
N GLY A 194 -20.46 -18.81 7.15
CA GLY A 194 -21.78 -18.76 7.78
C GLY A 194 -22.46 -20.12 7.80
N THR A 195 -23.78 -20.13 7.86
CA THR A 195 -24.58 -21.37 7.77
C THR A 195 -25.63 -21.25 6.66
N ASN A 196 -25.98 -22.37 6.05
CA ASN A 196 -27.08 -22.49 5.10
C ASN A 196 -27.75 -23.85 5.28
N ASN A 197 -29.06 -23.85 5.54
CA ASN A 197 -29.87 -25.06 5.76
C ASN A 197 -29.26 -26.07 6.75
N GLY A 198 -28.65 -25.55 7.83
CA GLY A 198 -28.02 -26.38 8.87
C GLY A 198 -26.60 -26.88 8.57
N ALA A 199 -26.06 -26.61 7.37
CA ALA A 199 -24.65 -26.85 7.03
C ALA A 199 -23.83 -25.57 7.24
N TYR A 200 -22.53 -25.74 7.51
CA TYR A 200 -21.57 -24.64 7.55
C TYR A 200 -21.08 -24.31 6.14
N ILE A 201 -21.02 -23.03 5.79
CA ILE A 201 -20.38 -22.58 4.54
C ILE A 201 -18.94 -22.19 4.86
N PHE A 202 -18.01 -22.60 4.00
CA PHE A 202 -16.62 -22.21 4.09
C PHE A 202 -16.05 -21.84 2.72
N SER A 203 -14.89 -21.18 2.74
CA SER A 203 -14.03 -21.00 1.58
C SER A 203 -12.58 -21.00 2.04
N SER A 204 -11.62 -20.89 1.12
CA SER A 204 -10.20 -20.78 1.45
C SER A 204 -9.94 -19.50 2.26
N ASN A 205 -8.91 -19.51 3.11
CA ASN A 205 -8.57 -18.33 3.91
C ASN A 205 -8.33 -17.10 3.03
N LEU A 206 -7.70 -17.30 1.87
CA LEU A 206 -7.41 -16.24 0.90
C LEU A 206 -8.67 -15.52 0.39
N CYS A 207 -9.83 -16.19 0.37
CA CYS A 207 -11.08 -15.64 -0.13
C CYS A 207 -11.93 -14.97 0.96
N VAL A 208 -11.64 -15.24 2.22
CA VAL A 208 -12.49 -14.83 3.36
C VAL A 208 -11.76 -13.84 4.27
N ASP A 209 -10.46 -14.03 4.44
CA ASP A 209 -9.60 -13.23 5.30
C ASP A 209 -8.68 -12.35 4.43
N CYS A 210 -8.99 -11.05 4.38
CA CYS A 210 -8.22 -10.09 3.60
C CYS A 210 -6.80 -9.87 4.15
N THR A 211 -6.48 -10.30 5.38
CA THR A 211 -5.12 -10.17 5.92
C THR A 211 -4.12 -11.05 5.17
N TYR A 212 -4.58 -12.11 4.50
CA TYR A 212 -3.76 -12.93 3.60
C TYR A 212 -3.27 -12.18 2.36
N HIS A 213 -3.85 -11.00 2.05
CA HIS A 213 -3.40 -10.13 0.96
C HIS A 213 -2.41 -9.04 1.45
N GLY A 214 -2.01 -9.10 2.73
CA GLY A 214 -1.00 -8.21 3.32
C GLY A 214 -1.57 -6.89 3.84
N GLY A 215 -2.87 -6.82 4.11
CA GLY A 215 -3.50 -5.70 4.81
C GLY A 215 -3.77 -5.98 6.29
N THR A 216 -4.32 -4.97 6.95
CA THR A 216 -4.70 -5.02 8.36
C THR A 216 -6.18 -4.68 8.52
N THR A 217 -6.84 -5.29 9.50
CA THR A 217 -8.23 -4.97 9.90
C THR A 217 -8.31 -3.68 10.73
N VAL A 218 -7.16 -3.11 11.12
CA VAL A 218 -7.10 -1.87 11.91
C VAL A 218 -7.35 -0.66 11.00
N LYS A 219 -8.50 -0.02 11.19
CA LYS A 219 -8.87 1.22 10.47
C LYS A 219 -7.91 2.36 10.84
N PRO A 220 -7.31 3.05 9.86
CA PRO A 220 -6.49 4.23 10.13
C PRO A 220 -7.29 5.34 10.82
N LEU A 221 -6.68 6.08 11.74
CA LEU A 221 -7.35 7.14 12.51
C LEU A 221 -7.91 8.28 11.66
N TYR A 222 -7.28 8.55 10.52
CA TYR A 222 -7.69 9.59 9.58
C TYR A 222 -8.75 9.11 8.57
N TRP A 223 -9.10 7.83 8.60
CA TRP A 223 -10.00 7.23 7.62
C TRP A 223 -11.45 7.65 7.88
N PRO A 224 -12.21 8.10 6.86
CA PRO A 224 -13.58 8.58 7.02
C PRO A 224 -14.53 7.50 7.55
#